data_AF-A0A947FLM2-F1
#
_entry.id   AF-A0A947FLM2-F1
#
_cell.length_a   1.000
_cell.length_b   1.000
_cell.length_c   1.000
_cell.angle_alpha   90.00
_cell.angle_beta   90.00
_cell.angle_gamma   90.00
#
_symmetry.space_group_name_H-M   'P 1'
#
loop_
_entity.id
_entity.type
_entity.pdbx_description
1 polymer ?
#
loop_
_entity_poly.entity_id
_entity_poly.type
_entity_poly.pdbx_seq_one_letter_code
_entity_poly.pdbx_strand_id
1 'polypeptide(L)'
;MEFDFVIVGAGSAGCALANRLSEDGRYTVALLEAGPPDRNPWIHIPVGYFRTMGNPRTDWCYRTEPDAGIASRSISWPRGRVLGGSSSINGLLYVRGQPQDYDRWAQMGCAGWSWDDV
;
A
#
# COMPACT_ATOMS: atom_id res chain seq x y z
N MET A 1 3.04 -27.15 -2.11
CA MET A 1 3.88 -26.37 -1.17
C MET A 1 2.98 -25.95 -0.03
N GLU A 2 3.49 -25.95 1.19
CA GLU A 2 2.78 -25.57 2.42
C GLU A 2 3.54 -24.40 3.06
N PHE A 3 2.80 -23.44 3.63
CA PHE A 3 3.34 -22.24 4.28
C PHE A 3 2.54 -21.96 5.55
N ASP A 4 3.18 -21.47 6.60
CA ASP A 4 2.51 -21.05 7.83
C ASP A 4 1.62 -19.81 7.58
N PHE A 5 2.07 -18.91 6.71
CA PHE A 5 1.33 -17.71 6.33
C PHE A 5 1.34 -17.49 4.82
N VAL A 6 0.19 -17.08 4.29
CA VAL A 6 0.05 -16.57 2.92
C VAL A 6 -0.42 -15.11 3.00
N ILE A 7 0.38 -14.21 2.46
CA ILE A 7 0.09 -12.78 2.39
C ILE A 7 -0.25 -12.44 0.94
N VAL A 8 -1.45 -11.91 0.72
CA VAL A 8 -1.93 -11.49 -0.59
C VAL A 8 -1.72 -9.99 -0.74
N GLY A 9 -0.77 -9.62 -1.60
CA GLY A 9 -0.33 -8.26 -1.87
C GLY A 9 1.01 -7.95 -1.21
N ALA A 10 2.05 -7.77 -2.01
CA ALA A 10 3.37 -7.29 -1.59
C ALA A 10 3.44 -5.76 -1.61
N GLY A 11 2.44 -5.12 -1.01
CA GLY A 11 2.39 -3.67 -0.83
C GLY A 11 3.05 -3.19 0.46
N SER A 12 2.82 -1.93 0.82
CA SER A 12 3.44 -1.28 1.98
C SER A 12 3.27 -2.06 3.28
N ALA A 13 2.05 -2.51 3.59
CA ALA A 13 1.77 -3.32 4.79
C ALA A 13 2.17 -4.79 4.61
N GLY A 14 1.92 -5.36 3.43
CA GLY A 14 2.19 -6.79 3.16
C GLY A 14 3.67 -7.13 3.23
N CYS A 15 4.55 -6.30 2.66
CA CYS A 15 5.99 -6.46 2.78
C CYS A 15 6.47 -6.31 4.23
N ALA A 16 5.95 -5.34 4.98
CA ALA A 16 6.31 -5.15 6.38
C ALA A 16 5.92 -6.36 7.24
N LEU A 17 4.70 -6.88 7.06
CA LEU A 17 4.21 -8.07 7.75
C LEU A 17 5.01 -9.32 7.37
N ALA A 18 5.25 -9.53 6.08
CA ALA A 18 6.03 -10.67 5.59
C ALA A 18 7.42 -10.69 6.21
N ASN A 19 8.11 -9.54 6.18
CA ASN A 19 9.44 -9.41 6.76
C ASN A 19 9.46 -9.75 8.25
N ARG A 20 8.49 -9.25 9.03
CA ARG A 20 8.40 -9.52 10.48
C ARG A 20 8.09 -10.98 10.80
N LEU A 21 7.17 -11.61 10.07
CA LEU A 21 6.82 -13.02 10.29
C LEU A 21 7.96 -13.97 9.92
N SER A 22 8.76 -13.63 8.91
CA SER A 22 9.89 -14.48 8.48
C SER A 22 11.21 -14.19 9.20
N GLU A 23 11.29 -13.15 10.05
CA GLU A 23 12.54 -12.57 10.55
C GLU A 23 13.43 -13.56 11.32
N ASP A 24 12.83 -14.46 12.10
CA ASP A 24 13.52 -15.44 12.94
C ASP A 24 13.58 -16.86 12.32
N GLY A 25 13.03 -17.03 11.12
CA GLY A 25 12.94 -18.33 10.43
C GLY A 25 11.98 -19.33 11.08
N ARG A 26 11.22 -18.94 12.11
CA ARG A 26 10.22 -19.80 12.77
C ARG A 26 9.04 -20.11 11.85
N TYR A 27 8.66 -19.15 11.00
CA TYR A 27 7.52 -19.26 10.11
C TYR A 27 7.94 -19.18 8.64
N THR A 28 7.32 -20.02 7.83
CA THR A 28 7.39 -19.99 6.37
C THR A 28 6.29 -19.08 5.83
N VAL A 29 6.67 -18.13 4.96
CA VAL A 29 5.76 -17.10 4.44
C VAL A 29 5.75 -17.12 2.92
N ALA A 30 4.56 -17.27 2.33
CA ALA A 30 4.33 -17.00 0.92
C ALA A 30 3.79 -15.58 0.75
N LEU A 31 4.52 -14.76 -0.01
CA LEU A 31 4.08 -13.41 -0.39
C LEU A 31 3.70 -13.39 -1.86
N LEU A 32 2.42 -13.13 -2.15
CA LEU A 32 1.87 -13.13 -3.51
C LEU A 32 1.63 -11.69 -3.96
N GLU A 33 2.16 -11.32 -5.12
CA GLU A 33 1.99 -9.99 -5.72
C GLU A 33 1.45 -10.10 -7.14
N ALA A 34 0.46 -9.27 -7.47
CA ALA A 34 -0.13 -9.25 -8.80
C ALA A 34 0.76 -8.52 -9.82
N GLY A 35 1.54 -7.55 -9.35
CA GLY A 35 2.46 -6.77 -10.17
C GLY A 35 3.83 -7.41 -10.39
N PRO A 36 4.63 -6.84 -11.30
CA PRO A 36 6.00 -7.30 -11.54
C PRO A 36 6.92 -6.91 -10.38
N PRO A 37 8.16 -7.44 -10.35
CA PRO A 37 9.22 -6.93 -9.49
C PRO A 37 9.49 -5.44 -9.70
N ASP A 38 9.94 -4.76 -8.65
CA ASP A 38 10.33 -3.35 -8.67
C ASP A 38 11.66 -3.15 -9.41
N ARG A 39 11.60 -3.07 -10.74
CA ARG A 39 12.76 -2.82 -11.63
C ARG A 39 12.61 -1.58 -12.49
N ASN A 40 11.50 -0.84 -12.37
CA ASN A 40 11.27 0.36 -13.18
C ASN A 40 12.13 1.51 -12.61
N PRO A 41 13.09 2.09 -13.37
CA PRO A 41 13.97 3.15 -12.86
C PRO A 41 13.21 4.35 -12.28
N TRP A 42 12.02 4.64 -12.81
CA TRP A 42 11.19 5.75 -12.32
C TRP A 42 10.67 5.57 -10.89
N ILE A 43 10.66 4.35 -10.36
CA ILE A 43 10.33 4.09 -8.95
C ILE A 43 11.45 4.60 -8.03
N HIS A 44 12.70 4.54 -8.49
CA HIS A 44 13.89 4.84 -7.69
C HIS A 44 14.34 6.31 -7.82
N ILE A 45 13.72 7.08 -8.71
CA ILE A 45 13.99 8.51 -8.91
C ILE A 45 12.96 9.30 -8.11
N PRO A 46 13.37 10.17 -7.16
CA PRO A 46 12.45 11.08 -6.48
C PRO A 46 11.60 11.87 -7.46
N VAL A 47 10.33 12.08 -7.13
CA VAL A 47 9.32 12.68 -8.04
C VAL A 47 9.00 11.81 -9.27
N GLY A 48 9.66 10.68 -9.52
CA GLY A 48 9.38 9.79 -10.64
C GLY A 48 7.96 9.20 -10.70
N TYR A 49 7.15 9.40 -9.65
CA TYR A 49 5.76 8.98 -9.58
C TYR A 49 4.88 9.50 -10.73
N PHE A 50 5.19 10.66 -11.34
CA PHE A 50 4.45 11.13 -12.51
C PHE A 50 4.61 10.23 -13.75
N ARG A 51 5.63 9.36 -13.77
CA ARG A 51 5.83 8.33 -14.82
C ARG A 51 5.28 6.96 -14.44
N THR A 52 4.98 6.72 -13.17
CA THR A 52 4.51 5.42 -12.67
C THR A 52 3.00 5.41 -12.40
N MET A 53 2.41 6.54 -11.98
CA MET A 53 0.95 6.71 -11.92
C MET A 53 0.36 6.78 -13.33
N GLY A 54 -0.72 6.03 -13.57
CA GLY A 54 -1.36 5.87 -14.88
C GLY A 54 -0.60 4.96 -15.86
N ASN A 55 0.56 4.42 -15.46
CA ASN A 55 1.32 3.47 -16.27
C ASN A 55 0.86 2.04 -15.95
N PRO A 56 0.24 1.31 -16.89
CA PRO A 56 -0.34 -0.01 -16.61
C PRO A 56 0.71 -1.08 -16.23
N ARG A 57 2.01 -0.79 -16.37
CA ARG A 57 3.08 -1.68 -15.90
C ARG A 57 3.32 -1.60 -14.39
N THR A 58 2.91 -0.51 -13.74
CA THR A 58 3.17 -0.25 -12.32
C THR A 58 1.93 0.21 -11.55
N ASP A 59 0.83 0.51 -12.24
CA ASP A 59 -0.43 0.98 -11.69
C ASP A 59 -1.58 0.09 -12.19
N TRP A 60 -2.56 -0.13 -11.33
CA TRP A 60 -3.84 -0.73 -11.70
C TRP A 60 -4.68 0.16 -12.64
N CYS A 61 -4.41 1.46 -12.66
CA CYS A 61 -5.11 2.46 -13.47
C CYS A 61 -6.64 2.46 -13.22
N TYR A 62 -7.04 2.25 -11.97
CA TYR A 62 -8.46 2.28 -11.60
C TYR A 62 -9.07 3.65 -11.90
N ARG A 63 -10.39 3.62 -12.08
CA ARG A 63 -11.22 4.82 -12.16
C ARG A 63 -12.38 4.66 -11.20
N THR A 64 -12.79 5.75 -10.57
CA THR A 64 -14.03 5.76 -9.80
C THR A 64 -15.23 5.66 -10.74
N GLU A 65 -16.35 5.13 -10.25
CA GLU A 65 -17.64 5.37 -10.88
C GLU A 65 -17.94 6.89 -10.94
N PRO A 66 -18.75 7.35 -11.90
CA PRO A 66 -19.24 8.73 -11.92
C PRO A 66 -20.05 9.06 -10.67
N ASP A 67 -19.79 10.22 -10.06
CA ASP A 67 -20.47 10.63 -8.82
C ASP A 67 -21.13 12.01 -8.98
N ALA A 68 -22.42 12.10 -8.64
CA ALA A 68 -23.23 13.31 -8.79
C ALA A 68 -22.75 14.47 -7.88
N GLY A 69 -22.17 14.16 -6.71
CA GLY A 69 -21.56 15.14 -5.79
C GLY A 69 -20.31 15.82 -6.36
N ILE A 70 -19.75 15.30 -7.46
CA ILE A 70 -18.62 15.89 -8.19
C ILE A 70 -18.97 16.19 -9.66
N ALA A 71 -20.22 16.57 -9.94
CA ALA A 71 -20.71 16.89 -11.28
C ALA A 71 -20.55 15.72 -12.27
N SER A 72 -20.86 14.50 -11.81
CA SER A 72 -20.81 13.25 -12.58
C SER A 72 -19.43 12.94 -13.18
N ARG A 73 -18.36 13.42 -12.55
CA ARG A 73 -16.99 13.10 -12.96
C ARG A 73 -16.59 11.70 -12.49
N SER A 74 -15.78 11.03 -13.31
CA SER A 74 -15.03 9.83 -12.94
C SER A 74 -13.55 10.20 -12.78
N ILE A 75 -12.96 9.89 -11.63
CA ILE A 75 -11.61 10.32 -11.24
C ILE A 75 -10.63 9.15 -11.42
N SER A 76 -9.43 9.45 -11.92
CA SER A 76 -8.32 8.48 -11.93
C SER A 76 -7.89 8.15 -10.52
N TRP A 77 -7.80 6.85 -10.19
CA TRP A 77 -7.53 6.37 -8.85
C TRP A 77 -6.30 5.45 -8.82
N PRO A 78 -5.08 6.02 -8.93
CA PRO A 78 -3.86 5.24 -9.06
C PRO A 78 -3.64 4.34 -7.83
N ARG A 79 -3.29 3.07 -8.08
CA ARG A 79 -2.93 2.07 -7.06
C ARG A 79 -1.76 1.24 -7.58
N GLY A 80 -0.68 1.16 -6.80
CA GLY A 80 0.51 0.43 -7.20
C GLY A 80 0.21 -1.05 -7.47
N ARG A 81 0.61 -1.53 -8.64
CA ARG A 81 0.60 -2.93 -9.07
C ARG A 81 2.02 -3.33 -9.42
N VAL A 82 2.84 -3.49 -8.40
CA VAL A 82 4.29 -3.78 -8.45
C VAL A 82 4.72 -4.24 -7.05
N LEU A 83 5.82 -4.98 -6.92
CA LEU A 83 6.42 -5.23 -5.60
C LEU A 83 6.69 -3.89 -4.88
N GLY A 84 6.29 -3.79 -3.61
CA GLY A 84 6.25 -2.54 -2.84
C GLY A 84 4.92 -1.77 -2.98
N GLY A 85 4.07 -2.13 -3.94
CA GLY A 85 2.72 -1.61 -4.11
C GLY A 85 2.67 -0.09 -4.23
N SER A 86 1.75 0.55 -3.50
CA SER A 86 1.58 2.00 -3.59
C SER A 86 2.75 2.79 -3.01
N SER A 87 3.58 2.23 -2.11
CA SER A 87 4.80 2.91 -1.66
C SER A 87 5.85 3.06 -2.75
N SER A 88 5.85 2.19 -3.77
CA SER A 88 6.76 2.30 -4.93
C SER A 88 6.31 3.36 -5.95
N ILE A 89 5.10 3.91 -5.84
CA ILE A 89 4.57 4.89 -6.80
C ILE A 89 4.01 6.15 -6.14
N ASN A 90 4.25 6.38 -4.85
CA ASN A 90 3.69 7.52 -4.11
C ASN A 90 4.53 8.81 -4.28
N GLY A 91 4.04 9.89 -3.68
CA GLY A 91 4.73 11.19 -3.65
C GLY A 91 5.80 11.33 -2.56
N LEU A 92 6.21 10.24 -1.89
CA LEU A 92 7.26 10.18 -0.85
C LEU A 92 7.03 11.05 0.41
N LEU A 93 5.87 11.70 0.53
CA LEU A 93 5.52 12.46 1.72
C LEU A 93 5.30 11.51 2.90
N TYR A 94 6.02 11.75 4.00
CA TYR A 94 5.79 11.05 5.26
C TYR A 94 5.02 11.97 6.21
N VAL A 95 3.77 11.59 6.49
CA VAL A 95 2.92 12.23 7.48
C VAL A 95 2.33 11.13 8.33
N ARG A 96 2.49 11.23 9.64
CA ARG A 96 1.93 10.26 10.58
C ARG A 96 0.41 10.41 10.67
N GLY A 97 -0.03 11.60 11.07
CA GLY A 97 -1.43 11.93 11.36
C GLY A 97 -1.47 12.79 12.61
N GLN A 98 -2.66 13.21 13.02
CA GLN A 98 -2.86 13.89 14.30
C GLN A 98 -3.22 12.86 15.39
N PRO A 99 -2.87 13.07 16.67
CA PRO A 99 -3.23 12.15 17.75
C PRO A 99 -4.71 11.75 17.76
N GLN A 100 -5.59 12.71 17.45
CA GLN A 100 -7.03 12.52 17.40
C GLN A 100 -7.49 11.50 16.35
N ASP A 101 -6.73 11.33 15.25
CA ASP A 101 -7.06 10.34 14.22
C ASP A 101 -6.98 8.91 14.78
N TYR A 102 -5.94 8.64 15.57
CA TYR A 102 -5.65 7.34 16.18
C TYR A 102 -6.53 7.08 17.40
N ASP A 103 -6.66 8.07 18.29
CA ASP A 103 -7.54 7.97 19.45
C ASP A 103 -8.99 7.69 19.03
N ARG A 104 -9.43 8.27 17.90
CA ARG A 104 -10.74 7.98 17.33
C ARG A 104 -10.85 6.53 16.86
N TRP A 105 -9.81 5.94 16.27
CA TRP A 105 -9.83 4.50 15.93
C TRP A 105 -9.99 3.65 17.19
N ALA A 106 -9.26 3.95 18.26
CA ALA A 106 -9.40 3.25 19.54
C ALA A 106 -10.82 3.38 20.10
N GLN A 107 -11.41 4.58 20.07
CA GLN A 107 -12.80 4.83 20.49
C GLN A 107 -13.83 4.09 19.63
N MET A 108 -13.53 3.84 18.36
CA MET A 108 -14.37 3.04 17.45
C MET A 108 -14.22 1.53 17.65
N GLY A 109 -13.43 1.08 18.63
CA GLY A 109 -13.26 -0.32 19.01
C GLY A 109 -11.94 -0.95 18.57
N CYS A 110 -11.04 -0.20 17.92
CA CYS A 110 -9.69 -0.68 17.59
C CYS A 110 -8.78 -0.55 18.81
N ALA A 111 -9.00 -1.35 19.85
CA ALA A 111 -8.17 -1.34 21.06
C ALA A 111 -6.67 -1.53 20.71
N GLY A 112 -5.79 -0.75 21.35
CA GLY A 112 -4.35 -0.73 21.06
C GLY A 112 -3.94 0.10 19.84
N TRP A 113 -4.86 0.91 19.28
CA TRP A 113 -4.58 1.83 18.16
C TRP A 113 -4.69 3.31 18.56
N SER A 114 -4.60 3.63 19.85
CA SER A 114 -4.53 5.03 20.29
C SER A 114 -3.20 5.66 19.88
N TRP A 115 -3.08 6.99 19.91
CA TRP A 115 -1.82 7.66 19.53
C TRP A 115 -0.62 7.18 20.33
N ASP A 116 -0.82 6.94 21.63
CA ASP A 116 0.25 6.52 22.54
C ASP A 116 0.65 5.05 22.35
N ASP A 117 -0.18 4.23 21.69
CA ASP A 117 0.09 2.81 21.43
C ASP A 117 0.87 2.56 20.12
N VAL A 118 0.84 3.51 19.18
CA VAL A 118 1.37 3.36 17.81
C VAL A 118 2.44 4.39 17.46
#